data_AF-A0A1B9LL14-F1
#
_entry.id   AF-A0A1B9LL14-F1
#
_cell.length_a   1.000
_cell.length_b   1.000
_cell.length_c   1.000
_cell.angle_alpha   90.00
_cell.angle_beta   90.00
_cell.angle_gamma   90.00
#
_symmetry.space_group_name_H-M   'P 1'
#
loop_
_entity.id
_entity.type
_entity.pdbx_description
1 polymer ?
#
loop_
_entity_poly.entity_id
_entity_poly.type
_entity_poly.pdbx_seq_one_letter_code
_entity_poly.pdbx_strand_id
1 'polypeptide(L)'
;MEKLTPQNEHQEHMVQVLLAKMQGIRVEYKVDDNDWCLAGHDCVSLDIKYRIVPQPTPLPISREMWAMINEKWKYAAMDKDGEVYFYINEPYADKDDTDWNNSSGEYCRSVLSFNIDGINWSLSLTKDQRTSK
;
A
#
# COMPACT_ATOMS: atom_id res chain seq x y z
N MET A 1 -15.02 -25.97 -24.72
CA MET A 1 -14.42 -24.63 -24.75
C MET A 1 -12.93 -24.81 -24.52
N GLU A 2 -12.09 -24.26 -25.40
CA GLU A 2 -10.65 -24.20 -25.13
C GLU A 2 -10.40 -23.27 -23.95
N LYS A 3 -9.44 -23.66 -23.10
CA LYS A 3 -9.03 -22.85 -21.95
C LYS A 3 -8.18 -21.69 -22.48
N LEU A 4 -8.71 -20.47 -22.42
CA LEU A 4 -7.94 -19.27 -22.72
C LEU A 4 -6.84 -19.12 -21.67
N THR A 5 -5.62 -19.49 -22.05
CA THR A 5 -4.43 -19.41 -21.20
C THR A 5 -3.59 -18.24 -21.69
N PRO A 6 -3.19 -17.29 -20.82
CA PRO A 6 -2.29 -16.22 -21.20
C PRO A 6 -1.02 -16.76 -21.86
N GLN A 7 -0.60 -16.13 -22.96
CA GLN A 7 0.57 -16.54 -23.75
C GLN A 7 1.83 -15.72 -23.39
N ASN A 8 1.66 -14.61 -22.68
CA ASN A 8 2.75 -13.72 -22.25
C ASN A 8 2.33 -12.90 -21.01
N GLU A 9 3.30 -12.25 -20.38
CA GLU A 9 3.12 -11.42 -19.18
C GLU A 9 2.08 -10.32 -19.37
N HIS A 10 2.01 -9.72 -20.56
CA HIS A 10 1.02 -8.69 -20.85
C HIS A 10 -0.42 -9.26 -20.81
N GLN A 11 -0.66 -10.41 -21.44
CA GLN A 11 -1.96 -11.08 -21.38
C GLN A 11 -2.31 -11.51 -19.95
N GLU A 12 -1.32 -11.99 -19.18
CA GLU A 12 -1.52 -12.36 -17.78
C GLU A 12 -1.94 -11.15 -16.94
N HIS A 13 -1.21 -10.04 -17.07
CA HIS A 13 -1.53 -8.77 -16.40
C HIS A 13 -2.94 -8.27 -16.77
N MET A 14 -3.32 -8.34 -18.05
CA MET A 14 -4.66 -7.96 -18.48
C MET A 14 -5.76 -8.84 -17.89
N VAL A 15 -5.51 -10.15 -17.75
CA VAL A 15 -6.42 -11.06 -17.03
C VAL A 15 -6.52 -10.68 -15.55
N GLN A 16 -5.40 -10.38 -14.89
CA GLN A 16 -5.41 -9.92 -13.50
C GLN A 16 -6.18 -8.60 -13.32
N VAL A 17 -6.01 -7.65 -14.23
CA VAL A 17 -6.75 -6.38 -14.26
C VAL A 17 -8.26 -6.62 -14.40
N LEU A 18 -8.68 -7.51 -15.30
CA LEU A 18 -10.08 -7.88 -15.46
C LEU A 18 -10.65 -8.50 -14.19
N LEU A 19 -9.93 -9.45 -13.59
CA LEU A 19 -10.34 -10.09 -12.33
C LEU A 19 -10.46 -9.06 -11.20
N ALA A 20 -9.49 -8.15 -11.09
CA ALA A 20 -9.51 -7.07 -10.11
C ALA A 20 -10.76 -6.19 -10.26
N LYS A 21 -11.10 -5.78 -11.50
CA LYS A 21 -12.33 -5.01 -11.77
C LYS A 21 -13.58 -5.79 -11.38
N MET A 22 -13.66 -7.09 -11.70
CA MET A 22 -14.79 -7.96 -11.33
C MET A 22 -14.94 -8.11 -9.81
N GLN A 23 -13.83 -8.04 -9.07
CA GLN A 23 -13.81 -8.08 -7.61
C GLN A 23 -14.06 -6.71 -6.96
N GLY A 24 -14.28 -5.65 -7.76
CA GLY A 24 -14.43 -4.29 -7.25
C GLY A 24 -13.13 -3.66 -6.76
N ILE A 25 -11.98 -4.27 -7.04
CA ILE A 25 -10.67 -3.71 -6.74
C ILE A 25 -10.42 -2.53 -7.68
N ARG A 26 -9.92 -1.42 -7.13
CA ARG A 26 -9.63 -0.21 -7.90
C ARG A 26 -8.51 -0.50 -8.89
N VAL A 27 -8.74 -0.12 -10.14
CA VAL A 27 -7.76 -0.19 -11.23
C VAL A 27 -7.62 1.20 -11.81
N GLU A 28 -6.40 1.57 -12.15
CA GLU A 28 -6.09 2.81 -12.85
C GLU A 28 -5.49 2.52 -14.22
N TYR A 29 -5.64 3.47 -15.13
CA TYR A 29 -4.94 3.49 -16.41
C TYR A 29 -3.99 4.68 -16.49
N LYS A 30 -2.89 4.51 -17.22
CA LYS A 30 -1.89 5.55 -17.42
C LYS A 30 -2.43 6.58 -18.41
N VAL A 31 -2.44 7.85 -18.01
CA VAL A 31 -2.81 8.98 -18.87
C VAL A 31 -1.56 9.59 -19.46
N ASP A 32 -0.64 10.01 -18.58
CA ASP A 32 0.65 10.61 -18.92
C ASP A 32 1.77 9.97 -18.09
N ASP A 33 3.02 10.41 -18.27
CA ASP A 33 4.17 9.75 -17.65
C ASP A 33 4.09 9.62 -16.13
N ASN A 34 3.47 10.59 -15.46
CA ASN A 34 3.34 10.65 -14.01
C ASN A 34 1.90 10.45 -13.50
N ASP A 35 0.91 10.40 -14.41
CA ASP A 35 -0.50 10.48 -14.04
C ASP A 35 -1.27 9.20 -14.37
N TRP A 36 -2.09 8.82 -13.41
CA TRP A 36 -2.95 7.65 -13.45
C TRP A 36 -4.38 8.09 -13.15
N CYS A 37 -5.34 7.56 -13.91
CA CYS A 37 -6.74 7.86 -13.75
C CYS A 37 -7.54 6.59 -13.47
N LEU A 38 -8.62 6.72 -12.70
CA LEU A 38 -9.50 5.60 -12.38
C LEU A 38 -10.06 4.99 -13.67
N ALA A 39 -9.83 3.70 -13.86
CA ALA A 39 -10.37 2.98 -15.00
C ALA A 39 -11.86 2.67 -14.77
N GLY A 40 -12.68 2.84 -15.81
CA GLY A 40 -14.07 2.40 -15.79
C GLY A 40 -14.20 0.90 -15.48
N HIS A 41 -15.31 0.51 -14.87
CA HIS A 41 -15.51 -0.86 -14.36
C HIS A 41 -15.86 -1.90 -15.45
N ASP A 42 -16.31 -1.45 -16.61
CA ASP A 42 -17.02 -2.26 -17.61
C ASP A 42 -16.18 -2.68 -18.82
N CYS A 43 -14.98 -2.12 -18.99
CA CYS A 43 -14.14 -2.39 -20.16
C CYS A 43 -12.64 -2.31 -19.85
N VAL A 44 -11.83 -2.97 -20.68
CA VAL A 44 -10.37 -2.82 -20.74
C VAL A 44 -9.94 -2.70 -22.20
N SER A 45 -8.98 -1.82 -22.48
CA SER A 45 -8.38 -1.68 -23.80
C SER A 45 -6.98 -2.28 -23.81
N LEU A 46 -6.65 -3.10 -24.81
CA LEU A 46 -5.35 -3.78 -24.85
C LEU A 46 -4.17 -2.81 -25.05
N ASP A 47 -4.43 -1.65 -25.64
CA ASP A 47 -3.40 -0.65 -25.93
C ASP A 47 -3.12 0.29 -24.74
N ILE A 48 -3.85 0.13 -23.64
CA ILE A 48 -3.74 0.98 -22.46
C ILE A 48 -2.94 0.25 -21.37
N LYS A 49 -2.01 0.99 -20.75
CA LYS A 49 -1.31 0.51 -19.57
C LYS A 49 -2.19 0.66 -18.34
N TYR A 50 -2.45 -0.45 -17.66
CA TYR A 50 -3.19 -0.47 -16.41
C TYR A 50 -2.28 -0.80 -15.22
N ARG A 51 -2.69 -0.37 -14.04
CA ARG A 51 -2.20 -0.90 -12.77
C ARG A 51 -3.39 -1.19 -11.85
N ILE A 52 -3.28 -2.26 -11.10
CA ILE A 52 -4.17 -2.48 -9.95
C ILE A 52 -3.69 -1.49 -8.88
N VAL A 53 -4.60 -0.67 -8.35
CA VAL A 53 -4.24 0.32 -7.33
C VAL A 53 -3.71 -0.44 -6.13
N PRO A 54 -2.47 -0.20 -5.70
CA PRO A 54 -1.92 -0.86 -4.53
C PRO A 54 -2.80 -0.54 -3.32
N GLN A 55 -3.27 -1.57 -2.63
CA GLN A 55 -4.08 -1.41 -1.43
C GLN A 55 -3.17 -1.13 -0.23
N PRO A 56 -3.59 -0.28 0.74
CA PRO A 56 -2.89 -0.17 2.01
C PRO A 56 -2.70 -1.56 2.63
N THR A 57 -1.46 -1.86 3.03
CA THR A 57 -1.11 -3.08 3.74
C THR A 57 -0.65 -2.69 5.13
N PRO A 58 -1.57 -2.30 6.04
CA PRO A 58 -1.19 -1.79 7.35
C PRO A 58 -0.40 -2.84 8.13
N LEU A 59 0.51 -2.36 8.97
CA LEU A 59 1.23 -3.17 9.93
C LEU A 59 0.25 -3.87 10.87
N PRO A 60 0.55 -5.11 11.31
CA PRO A 60 -0.31 -5.90 12.17
C PRO A 60 -0.21 -5.44 13.64
N ILE A 61 -0.40 -4.15 13.89
CA ILE A 61 -0.38 -3.56 15.23
C ILE A 61 -1.80 -3.56 15.77
N SER A 62 -2.08 -4.50 16.68
CA SER A 62 -3.40 -4.59 17.31
C SER A 62 -3.68 -3.40 18.22
N ARG A 63 -4.94 -3.21 18.61
CA ARG A 63 -5.33 -2.18 19.58
C ARG A 63 -4.64 -2.37 20.93
N GLU A 64 -4.44 -3.62 21.35
CA GLU A 64 -3.73 -3.99 22.58
C GLU A 64 -2.24 -3.64 22.48
N MET A 65 -1.62 -3.87 21.31
CA MET A 65 -0.25 -3.43 21.05
C MET A 65 -0.13 -1.91 21.11
N TRP A 66 -1.05 -1.19 20.48
CA TRP A 66 -1.12 0.27 20.59
C TRP A 66 -1.24 0.73 22.05
N ALA A 67 -2.04 0.05 22.87
CA ALA A 67 -2.19 0.39 24.29
C ALA A 67 -0.87 0.25 25.10
N MET A 68 0.07 -0.59 24.66
CA MET A 68 1.40 -0.73 25.29
C MET A 68 2.41 0.30 24.77
N ILE A 69 2.16 0.88 23.59
CA ILE A 69 3.00 1.91 23.00
C ILE A 69 2.63 3.26 23.62
N ASN A 70 3.64 4.08 23.96
CA ASN A 70 3.43 5.42 24.49
C ASN A 70 2.49 6.23 23.58
N GLU A 71 1.48 6.87 24.16
CA GLU A 71 0.41 7.59 23.44
C GLU A 71 0.90 8.76 22.57
N LYS A 72 2.14 9.23 22.78
CA LYS A 72 2.73 10.25 21.90
C LYS A 72 2.89 9.74 20.46
N TRP A 73 3.07 8.43 20.27
CA TRP A 73 3.20 7.80 18.97
C TRP A 73 1.83 7.51 18.38
N LYS A 74 1.51 8.17 17.26
CA LYS A 74 0.19 8.12 16.61
C LYS A 74 0.18 7.33 15.31
N TYR A 75 1.35 7.07 14.74
CA TYR A 75 1.52 6.37 13.48
C TYR A 75 2.68 5.39 13.55
N ALA A 76 2.61 4.34 12.76
CA ALA A 76 3.69 3.39 12.52
C ALA A 76 3.82 3.11 11.03
N ALA A 77 5.05 2.95 10.54
CA ALA A 77 5.32 2.56 9.17
C ALA A 77 6.62 1.76 9.08
N MET A 78 6.72 0.94 8.05
CA MET A 78 7.89 0.12 7.72
C MET A 78 8.65 0.73 6.56
N ASP A 79 9.97 0.80 6.68
CA ASP A 79 10.87 1.19 5.58
C ASP A 79 11.17 0.01 4.64
N LYS A 80 11.93 0.25 3.57
CA LYS A 80 12.32 -0.80 2.61
C LYS A 80 13.08 -1.98 3.23
N ASP A 81 13.75 -1.76 4.35
CA ASP A 81 14.66 -2.71 4.98
C ASP A 81 13.90 -3.60 5.98
N GLY A 82 12.59 -3.37 6.13
CA GLY A 82 11.71 -4.11 7.02
C GLY A 82 11.68 -3.56 8.44
N GLU A 83 12.29 -2.40 8.67
CA GLU A 83 12.34 -1.78 9.99
C GLU A 83 11.11 -0.93 10.24
N VAL A 84 10.47 -1.15 11.39
CA VAL A 84 9.26 -0.42 11.76
C VAL A 84 9.63 0.78 12.62
N TYR A 85 9.04 1.93 12.32
CA TYR A 85 9.22 3.17 13.05
C TYR A 85 7.88 3.72 13.52
N PHE A 86 7.91 4.39 14.67
CA PHE A 86 6.79 5.13 15.23
C PHE A 86 6.96 6.62 14.99
N TYR A 87 5.85 7.31 14.74
CA TYR A 87 5.83 8.74 14.43
C TYR A 87 4.75 9.46 15.23
N ILE A 88 5.05 10.70 15.64
CA ILE A 88 4.07 11.58 16.31
C ILE A 88 3.11 12.20 15.29
N ASN A 89 3.62 12.57 14.12
CA ASN A 89 2.87 13.16 13.02
C ASN A 89 2.75 12.16 11.87
N GLU A 90 1.77 12.37 10.98
CA GLU A 90 1.59 11.52 9.81
C GLU A 90 2.83 11.64 8.89
N PRO A 91 3.59 10.55 8.68
CA PRO A 91 4.72 10.57 7.78
C PRO A 91 4.22 10.45 6.33
N TYR A 92 5.08 10.79 5.38
CA TYR A 92 4.82 10.57 3.95
C TYR A 92 5.93 9.70 3.36
N ALA A 93 5.53 8.80 2.46
CA ALA A 93 6.50 8.08 1.64
C ALA A 93 7.09 9.09 0.64
N ASP A 94 8.39 9.30 0.69
CA ASP A 94 9.07 10.03 -0.37
C ASP A 94 9.09 9.15 -1.62
N LYS A 95 8.88 9.74 -2.79
CA LYS A 95 8.81 8.98 -4.06
C LYS A 95 10.19 8.51 -4.52
N ASP A 96 11.24 9.21 -4.07
CA ASP A 96 12.63 8.94 -4.46
C ASP A 96 13.44 8.28 -3.34
N ASP A 97 12.90 8.25 -2.12
CA ASP A 97 13.53 7.64 -0.96
C ASP A 97 12.90 6.29 -0.64
N THR A 98 13.62 5.48 0.11
CA THR A 98 13.20 4.13 0.45
C THR A 98 12.55 4.03 1.84
N ASP A 99 12.31 5.20 2.43
CA ASP A 99 11.98 5.38 3.83
C ASP A 99 10.77 6.31 3.96
N TRP A 100 10.15 6.31 5.14
CA TRP A 100 9.07 7.23 5.47
C TRP A 100 9.65 8.49 6.07
N ASN A 101 9.41 9.63 5.43
CA ASN A 101 9.90 10.91 5.91
C ASN A 101 8.87 11.57 6.82
N ASN A 102 9.34 12.37 7.76
CA ASN A 102 8.48 13.24 8.56
C ASN A 102 8.98 14.68 8.41
N SER A 103 8.09 15.58 8.00
CA SER A 103 8.47 16.96 7.71
C SER A 103 8.79 17.78 8.97
N SER A 104 8.44 17.29 10.17
CA SER A 104 8.49 18.09 11.42
C SER A 104 8.41 17.26 12.72
N GLY A 105 8.62 15.95 12.69
CA GLY A 105 8.24 15.06 13.81
C GLY A 105 9.42 14.35 14.48
N GLU A 106 9.24 13.96 15.75
CA GLU A 106 10.05 12.88 16.29
C GLU A 106 9.63 11.55 15.65
N TYR A 107 10.61 10.67 15.45
CA TYR A 107 10.38 9.26 15.16
C TYR A 107 11.24 8.39 16.06
N CYS A 108 10.84 7.15 16.28
CA CYS A 108 11.71 6.15 16.90
C CYS A 108 11.57 4.81 16.22
N ARG A 109 12.69 4.07 16.13
CA ARG A 109 12.66 2.68 15.67
C ARG A 109 11.95 1.82 16.71
N SER A 110 11.05 0.97 16.24
CA SER A 110 10.38 -0.02 17.06
C SER A 110 11.37 -1.07 17.53
N VAL A 111 11.26 -1.49 18.78
CA VAL A 111 11.95 -2.66 19.33
C VAL A 111 11.09 -3.93 19.22
N LEU A 112 9.83 -3.79 18.81
CA LEU A 112 8.90 -4.90 18.63
C LEU A 112 9.12 -5.54 17.27
N SER A 113 9.11 -6.87 17.24
CA SER A 113 9.08 -7.65 16.01
C SER A 113 7.64 -7.79 15.52
N PHE A 114 7.42 -7.49 14.25
CA PHE A 114 6.13 -7.67 13.58
C PHE A 114 6.26 -8.74 12.50
N ASN A 115 5.18 -9.48 12.24
CA ASN A 115 5.12 -10.30 11.03
C ASN A 115 4.90 -9.36 9.84
N ILE A 116 5.95 -9.12 9.07
CA ILE A 116 5.95 -8.20 7.93
C ILE A 116 5.86 -8.92 6.58
N ASP A 117 5.67 -10.24 6.58
CA ASP A 117 5.60 -11.04 5.36
C ASP A 117 4.47 -10.54 4.45
N GLY A 118 4.83 -10.17 3.22
CA GLY A 118 3.90 -9.68 2.21
C GLY A 118 3.43 -8.23 2.40
N ILE A 119 3.98 -7.49 3.37
CA ILE A 119 3.68 -6.07 3.55
C ILE A 119 4.48 -5.24 2.54
N ASN A 120 3.81 -4.36 1.81
CA ASN A 120 4.48 -3.36 1.00
C ASN A 120 4.86 -2.17 1.90
N TRP A 121 6.17 -1.94 2.06
CA TRP A 121 6.70 -0.87 2.92
C TRP A 121 6.09 0.50 2.61
N SER A 122 5.93 0.82 1.32
CA SER A 122 5.39 2.11 0.84
C SER A 122 3.88 2.30 1.12
N LEU A 123 3.21 1.24 1.60
CA LEU A 123 1.78 1.19 1.92
C LEU A 123 1.52 0.73 3.36
N SER A 124 2.56 0.67 4.18
CA SER A 124 2.52 0.10 5.54
C SER A 124 1.99 1.05 6.61
N LEU A 125 1.77 2.32 6.27
CA LEU A 125 1.33 3.34 7.22
C LEU A 125 0.08 2.91 7.99
N THR A 126 0.22 2.89 9.30
CA THR A 126 -0.78 2.44 10.25
C THR A 126 -1.01 3.52 11.28
N LYS A 127 -2.26 3.93 11.47
CA LYS A 127 -2.65 4.93 12.46
C LYS A 127 -3.11 4.26 13.74
N ASP A 128 -2.75 4.85 14.87
CA ASP A 128 -3.27 4.47 16.17
C ASP A 128 -4.80 4.67 16.22
N GLN A 129 -5.51 3.59 16.51
CA GLN A 129 -6.97 3.56 16.56
C GLN A 129 -7.53 3.86 17.95
N ARG A 130 -6.71 4.16 18.96
CA ARG A 130 -7.18 4.51 20.32
C ARG A 130 -8.06 5.77 20.32
N THR A 131 -7.87 6.69 19.38
CA THR A 131 -8.59 7.97 19.31
C THR A 131 -9.89 7.94 18.47
N SER A 132 -10.17 6.85 17.76
CA SER A 132 -11.40 6.73 16.95
C SER A 132 -12.55 6.23 17.82
N LYS A 133 -13.39 7.16 18.30
CA LYS A 133 -14.70 6.91 18.92
C LYS A 133 -15.79 7.51 18.06
#